data_AF-A0A0D8Y5V6-F1
#
_entry.id   AF-A0A0D8Y5V6-F1
#
_cell.length_a   1.000
_cell.length_b   1.000
_cell.length_c   1.000
_cell.angle_alpha   90.00
_cell.angle_beta   90.00
_cell.angle_gamma   90.00
#
_symmetry.space_group_name_H-M   'P 1'
#
loop_
_entity.id
_entity.type
_entity.pdbx_description
1 polymer ?
#
loop_
_entity_poly.entity_id
_entity_poly.type
_entity_poly.pdbx_seq_one_letter_code
_entity_poly.pdbx_strand_id
1 'polypeptide(L)'
;MASVCWCRGKWFQMPTELPKVAISTVLLPLPFGFYVVGFAIIFFPRLVLTRHFWTDTQRNEFFRKEILRSMAISSRLEEIIGNPKSIEDVRLPSLEELSGAMLVALARVYSMFPFPGIGRRFMLRCQTMRQLDKVLAESINSLTRRQLIFHLFVRRILITEDASDAEMRETLADWIKFTNRLDDAAYLCAPIFFNKKKLT
;
A
#
# COMPACT_ATOMS: atom_id res chain seq x y z
N MET A 1 19.29 -36.96 -37.37
CA MET A 1 18.57 -37.30 -36.13
C MET A 1 19.34 -36.71 -34.95
N ALA A 2 18.65 -35.89 -34.15
CA ALA A 2 19.01 -35.35 -32.84
C ALA A 2 20.42 -34.73 -32.66
N SER A 3 20.51 -33.41 -32.86
CA SER A 3 21.57 -32.58 -32.28
C SER A 3 21.07 -32.02 -30.94
N VAL A 4 21.59 -32.54 -29.83
CA VAL A 4 21.38 -31.97 -28.49
C VAL A 4 22.47 -30.92 -28.27
N CYS A 5 22.13 -29.67 -28.57
CA CYS A 5 23.00 -28.54 -28.30
C CYS A 5 22.83 -28.11 -26.83
N TRP A 6 23.93 -28.17 -26.09
CA TRP A 6 24.02 -27.80 -24.68
C TRP A 6 23.63 -26.34 -24.46
N CYS A 7 22.62 -26.10 -23.60
CA CYS A 7 22.35 -24.78 -23.04
C CYS A 7 23.48 -24.40 -22.07
N ARG A 8 24.41 -23.56 -22.53
CA ARG A 8 25.36 -22.82 -21.70
C ARG A 8 25.27 -21.34 -22.08
N GLY A 9 24.94 -20.49 -21.10
CA GLY A 9 25.13 -19.04 -21.21
C GLY A 9 23.83 -18.23 -21.26
N LYS A 10 23.44 -17.72 -20.10
CA LYS A 10 22.83 -16.39 -19.92
C LYS A 10 22.85 -16.03 -18.43
N TRP A 11 24.04 -15.89 -17.89
CA TRP A 11 24.27 -15.01 -16.75
C TRP A 11 24.98 -13.79 -17.33
N PHE A 12 24.58 -12.60 -16.91
CA PHE A 12 25.16 -11.31 -17.29
C PHE A 12 24.58 -10.61 -18.52
N GLN A 13 23.28 -10.25 -18.46
CA GLN A 13 22.89 -8.93 -18.95
C GLN A 13 23.16 -7.93 -17.82
N MET A 14 24.20 -7.10 -17.96
CA MET A 14 24.37 -5.89 -17.16
C MET A 14 23.60 -4.75 -17.83
N PRO A 15 22.51 -4.23 -17.23
CA PRO A 15 21.92 -2.98 -17.70
C PRO A 15 22.71 -1.81 -17.11
N THR A 16 22.92 -0.79 -17.94
CA THR A 16 23.15 0.68 -17.76
C THR A 16 23.22 1.37 -16.38
N GLU A 17 23.43 0.67 -15.27
CA GLU A 17 23.24 1.17 -13.89
C GLU A 17 24.57 1.43 -13.14
N LEU A 18 25.72 1.22 -13.79
CA LEU A 18 27.06 1.49 -13.22
C LEU A 18 27.22 2.89 -12.60
N PRO A 19 26.72 3.99 -13.23
CA PRO A 19 26.83 5.32 -12.65
C PRO A 19 26.02 5.49 -11.35
N LYS A 20 24.89 4.77 -11.23
CA LYS A 20 23.96 4.90 -10.09
C LYS A 20 24.39 4.03 -8.91
N VAL A 21 24.93 2.85 -9.18
CA VAL A 21 25.59 2.01 -8.17
C VAL A 21 26.80 2.75 -7.59
N ALA A 22 27.59 3.43 -8.43
CA ALA A 22 28.71 4.25 -7.96
C ALA A 22 28.28 5.37 -6.99
N ILE A 23 27.19 6.09 -7.27
CA ILE A 23 26.65 7.11 -6.36
C ILE A 23 26.23 6.48 -5.03
N SER A 24 25.58 5.32 -5.05
CA SER A 24 25.17 4.61 -3.83
C SER A 24 26.37 4.14 -3.00
N THR A 25 27.44 3.67 -3.65
CA THR A 25 28.69 3.25 -3.01
C THR A 25 29.46 4.43 -2.42
N VAL A 26 29.36 5.61 -3.02
CA VAL A 26 30.00 6.85 -2.52
C VAL A 26 29.20 7.47 -1.36
N LEU A 27 27.87 7.32 -1.33
CA LEU A 27 27.04 7.83 -0.23
C LEU A 27 27.11 6.97 1.04
N LEU A 28 27.33 5.66 0.90
CA LEU A 28 27.36 4.69 2.00
C LEU A 28 28.41 4.99 3.10
N PRO A 29 29.64 5.47 2.79
CA PRO A 29 30.64 5.83 3.81
C PRO A 29 30.43 7.23 4.43
N LEU A 30 29.42 8.02 4.01
CA LEU A 30 29.18 9.34 4.62
C LEU A 30 28.59 9.20 6.03
N PRO A 31 29.12 9.93 7.04
CA PRO A 31 28.88 9.72 8.48
C PRO A 31 27.43 9.86 9.00
N PHE A 32 26.45 10.04 8.11
CA PHE A 32 25.02 10.10 8.43
C PHE A 32 24.12 9.31 7.44
N GLY A 33 24.67 8.86 6.30
CA GLY A 33 23.90 8.17 5.25
C GLY A 33 23.44 6.78 5.68
N PHE A 34 24.28 6.06 6.41
CA PHE A 34 23.95 4.74 6.97
C PHE A 34 22.84 4.79 8.03
N TYR A 35 22.66 5.88 8.77
CA TYR A 35 21.55 6.00 9.71
C TYR A 35 20.23 6.21 8.98
N VAL A 36 20.19 7.05 7.93
CA VAL A 36 18.99 7.27 7.13
C VAL A 36 18.62 6.02 6.33
N VAL A 37 19.60 5.38 5.69
CA VAL A 37 19.43 4.13 4.94
C VAL A 37 19.09 2.98 5.88
N GLY A 38 19.76 2.86 7.03
CA GLY A 38 19.48 1.87 8.07
C GLY A 38 18.08 2.04 8.68
N PHE A 39 17.67 3.26 9.00
CA PHE A 39 16.32 3.55 9.47
C PHE A 39 15.27 3.17 8.42
N ALA A 40 15.51 3.49 7.16
CA ALA A 40 14.63 3.14 6.06
C ALA A 40 14.58 1.62 5.81
N ILE A 41 15.71 0.90 5.91
CA ILE A 41 15.78 -0.57 5.82
C ILE A 41 15.07 -1.25 6.99
N ILE A 42 15.21 -0.73 8.21
CA ILE A 42 14.60 -1.31 9.42
C ILE A 42 13.08 -1.10 9.41
N PHE A 43 12.60 0.10 9.08
CA PHE A 43 11.18 0.43 9.16
C PHE A 43 10.40 0.14 7.87
N PHE A 44 11.05 0.16 6.71
CA PHE A 44 10.43 -0.03 5.40
C PHE A 44 11.28 -0.90 4.43
N PRO A 45 11.70 -2.11 4.84
CA PRO A 45 12.60 -2.95 4.04
C PRO A 45 12.05 -3.24 2.64
N ARG A 46 10.72 -3.39 2.52
CA ARG A 46 10.02 -3.69 1.26
C ARG A 46 9.74 -2.48 0.37
N LEU A 47 9.96 -1.24 0.81
CA LEU A 47 9.74 -0.02 -0.01
C LEU A 47 11.05 0.63 -0.43
N VAL A 48 12.09 0.51 0.41
CA VAL A 48 13.41 1.12 0.18
C VAL A 48 14.20 0.31 -0.83
N LEU A 49 14.21 -1.01 -0.70
CA LEU A 49 14.86 -1.91 -1.68
C LEU A 49 14.10 -2.00 -3.01
N THR A 50 12.80 -1.72 -3.03
CA THR A 50 11.95 -1.83 -4.24
C THR A 50 11.85 -0.52 -5.03
N ARG A 51 12.23 0.62 -4.46
CA ARG A 51 12.28 1.89 -5.21
C ARG A 51 13.47 1.96 -6.16
N HIS A 52 14.62 1.36 -5.79
CA HIS A 52 15.85 1.43 -6.57
C HIS A 52 16.02 0.27 -7.55
N PHE A 53 15.54 -0.93 -7.21
CA PHE A 53 15.79 -2.14 -8.01
C PHE A 53 14.61 -2.62 -8.86
N TRP A 54 13.39 -2.10 -8.65
CA TRP A 54 12.22 -2.66 -9.32
C TRP A 54 11.72 -1.79 -10.47
N THR A 55 11.39 -2.46 -11.56
CA THR A 55 10.66 -1.86 -12.67
C THR A 55 9.25 -1.47 -12.21
N ASP A 56 8.62 -0.51 -12.89
CA ASP A 56 7.26 -0.09 -12.55
C ASP A 56 6.26 -1.26 -12.67
N THR A 57 6.49 -2.21 -13.59
CA THR A 57 5.70 -3.43 -13.72
C THR A 57 5.78 -4.34 -12.49
N GLN A 58 7.00 -4.63 -12.00
CA GLN A 58 7.20 -5.45 -10.80
C GLN A 58 6.58 -4.80 -9.56
N ARG A 59 6.67 -3.46 -9.45
CA ARG A 59 6.06 -2.73 -8.34
C ARG A 59 4.54 -2.84 -8.35
N ASN A 60 3.93 -2.67 -9.52
CA ASN A 60 2.48 -2.76 -9.67
C ASN A 60 1.97 -4.17 -9.33
N GLU A 61 2.67 -5.21 -9.80
CA GLU A 61 2.32 -6.59 -9.51
C GLU A 61 2.38 -6.89 -8.01
N PHE A 62 3.40 -6.40 -7.32
CA PHE A 62 3.50 -6.55 -5.86
C PHE A 62 2.43 -5.76 -5.12
N PHE A 63 2.15 -4.52 -5.51
CA PHE A 63 1.06 -3.74 -4.93
C PHE A 63 -0.27 -4.49 -5.06
N ARG A 64 -0.56 -5.04 -6.24
CA ARG A 64 -1.74 -5.86 -6.48
C ARG A 64 -1.78 -7.09 -5.57
N LYS A 65 -0.69 -7.87 -5.51
CA LYS A 65 -0.58 -9.05 -4.64
C LYS A 65 -0.80 -8.70 -3.17
N GLU A 66 -0.26 -7.58 -2.71
CA GLU A 66 -0.43 -7.12 -1.33
C GLU A 66 -1.88 -6.72 -1.02
N ILE A 67 -2.53 -6.00 -1.95
CA ILE A 67 -3.94 -5.62 -1.82
C ILE A 67 -4.83 -6.86 -1.81
N LEU A 68 -4.63 -7.80 -2.74
CA LEU A 68 -5.36 -9.07 -2.77
C LEU A 68 -5.18 -9.87 -1.48
N ARG A 69 -3.96 -9.91 -0.93
CA ARG A 69 -3.71 -10.54 0.38
C ARG A 69 -4.49 -9.83 1.49
N SER A 70 -4.51 -8.50 1.50
CA SER A 70 -5.26 -7.73 2.51
C SER A 70 -6.77 -7.98 2.42
N MET A 71 -7.31 -8.15 1.21
CA MET A 71 -8.72 -8.51 0.96
C MET A 71 -9.03 -9.95 1.37
N ALA A 72 -8.12 -10.90 1.18
CA ALA A 72 -8.33 -12.26 1.68
C ALA A 72 -8.43 -12.29 3.22
N ILE A 73 -7.66 -11.43 3.90
CA ILE A 73 -7.64 -11.31 5.36
C ILE A 73 -8.90 -10.56 5.87
N SER A 74 -9.54 -9.74 5.04
CA SER A 74 -10.73 -8.98 5.45
C SER A 74 -11.93 -9.85 5.79
N SER A 75 -12.01 -11.07 5.25
CA SER A 75 -13.03 -12.06 5.64
C SER A 75 -13.04 -12.32 7.16
N ARG A 76 -11.85 -12.47 7.77
CA ARG A 76 -11.72 -12.61 9.23
C ARG A 76 -12.08 -11.34 9.99
N LEU A 77 -11.84 -10.18 9.39
CA LEU A 77 -12.25 -8.91 10.00
C LEU A 77 -13.78 -8.82 10.05
N GLU A 78 -14.46 -9.25 8.99
CA GLU A 78 -15.93 -9.27 8.92
C GLU A 78 -16.54 -10.23 9.93
N GLU A 79 -15.94 -11.40 10.16
CA GLU A 79 -16.34 -12.30 11.25
C GLU A 79 -16.26 -11.61 12.62
N ILE A 80 -15.21 -10.82 12.86
CA ILE A 80 -15.02 -10.08 14.12
C ILE A 80 -16.03 -8.93 14.26
N ILE A 81 -16.38 -8.25 13.15
CA ILE A 81 -17.30 -7.11 13.13
C ILE A 81 -18.78 -7.56 13.07
N GLY A 82 -19.06 -8.82 12.71
CA GLY A 82 -20.43 -9.35 12.62
C GLY A 82 -21.08 -9.23 11.24
N ASN A 83 -20.29 -9.28 10.17
CA ASN A 83 -20.71 -9.20 8.76
C ASN A 83 -21.65 -8.02 8.42
N PRO A 84 -21.19 -6.78 8.62
CA PRO A 84 -21.95 -5.59 8.28
C PRO A 84 -22.21 -5.50 6.77
N LYS A 85 -23.44 -5.16 6.38
CA LYS A 85 -23.82 -4.95 4.97
C LYS A 85 -23.33 -3.61 4.43
N SER A 86 -23.24 -2.59 5.28
CA SER A 86 -22.72 -1.26 4.93
C SER A 86 -21.72 -0.77 5.98
N ILE A 87 -20.88 0.19 5.60
CA ILE A 87 -19.89 0.78 6.49
C ILE A 87 -20.52 1.65 7.58
N GLU A 88 -21.70 2.22 7.32
CA GLU A 88 -22.46 3.03 8.28
C GLU A 88 -23.06 2.18 9.40
N ASP A 89 -23.24 0.88 9.17
CA ASP A 89 -23.71 -0.07 10.17
C ASP A 89 -22.59 -0.52 11.12
N VAL A 90 -21.33 -0.20 10.78
CA VAL A 90 -20.15 -0.57 11.55
C VAL A 90 -20.05 0.33 12.77
N ARG A 91 -20.65 -0.11 13.88
CA ARG A 91 -20.44 0.51 15.20
C ARG A 91 -19.14 -0.01 15.81
N LEU A 92 -18.01 0.55 15.37
CA LEU A 92 -16.74 0.26 16.02
C LEU A 92 -16.58 1.13 17.26
N PRO A 93 -16.03 0.57 18.36
CA PRO A 93 -15.61 1.37 19.48
C PRO A 93 -14.45 2.27 19.06
N SER A 94 -14.13 3.26 19.90
CA SER A 94 -13.01 4.17 19.63
C SER A 94 -11.70 3.39 19.39
N LEU A 95 -10.75 3.98 18.67
CA LEU A 95 -9.49 3.32 18.33
C LEU A 95 -8.71 2.77 19.53
N GLU A 96 -8.91 3.36 20.71
CA GLU A 96 -8.27 3.01 21.97
C GLU A 96 -8.93 1.80 22.66
N GLU A 97 -10.20 1.53 22.32
CA GLU A 97 -11.03 0.46 22.90
C GLU A 97 -11.15 -0.76 21.96
N LEU A 98 -10.44 -0.75 20.82
CA LEU A 98 -10.46 -1.87 19.89
C LEU A 98 -9.87 -3.13 20.52
N SER A 99 -10.56 -4.26 20.31
CA SER A 99 -10.09 -5.56 20.77
C SER A 99 -8.74 -5.91 20.14
N GLY A 100 -7.88 -6.65 20.88
CA GLY A 100 -6.58 -7.07 20.37
C GLY A 100 -6.67 -7.88 19.07
N ALA A 101 -7.73 -8.69 18.92
CA ALA A 101 -8.00 -9.44 17.70
C ALA A 101 -8.26 -8.51 16.49
N MET A 102 -9.07 -7.46 16.69
CA MET A 102 -9.36 -6.44 15.69
C MET A 102 -8.10 -5.67 15.31
N LEU A 103 -7.29 -5.26 16.29
CA LEU A 103 -6.02 -4.58 16.04
C LEU A 103 -5.04 -5.44 15.24
N VAL A 104 -4.92 -6.74 15.55
CA VAL A 104 -4.07 -7.66 14.79
C VAL A 104 -4.58 -7.88 13.37
N ALA A 105 -5.89 -7.99 13.18
CA ALA A 105 -6.49 -8.13 11.85
C ALA A 105 -6.25 -6.87 11.00
N LEU A 106 -6.50 -5.68 11.54
CA LEU A 106 -6.21 -4.40 10.88
C LEU A 106 -4.70 -4.23 10.60
N ALA A 107 -3.83 -4.65 11.53
CA ALA A 107 -2.38 -4.59 11.35
C ALA A 107 -1.96 -5.40 10.12
N ARG A 108 -2.56 -6.57 9.93
CA ARG A 108 -2.31 -7.42 8.76
C ARG A 108 -2.85 -6.82 7.47
N VAL A 109 -4.02 -6.20 7.47
CA VAL A 109 -4.60 -5.50 6.30
C VAL A 109 -3.67 -4.39 5.81
N TYR A 110 -3.12 -3.62 6.75
CA TYR A 110 -2.21 -2.51 6.45
C TYR A 110 -0.73 -2.91 6.39
N SER A 111 -0.42 -4.20 6.49
CA SER A 111 0.95 -4.73 6.52
C SER A 111 1.84 -4.04 7.57
N MET A 112 1.25 -3.67 8.71
CA MET A 112 1.90 -3.04 9.86
C MET A 112 2.23 -4.09 10.92
N PHE A 113 3.36 -3.88 11.62
CA PHE A 113 3.72 -4.73 12.75
C PHE A 113 2.85 -4.41 13.99
N PRO A 114 2.25 -5.43 14.63
CA PRO A 114 1.40 -5.28 15.81
C PRO A 114 2.23 -5.05 17.08
N PHE A 115 2.92 -3.91 17.14
CA PHE A 115 3.68 -3.49 18.32
C PHE A 115 2.77 -2.76 19.34
N PRO A 116 3.17 -2.68 20.62
CA PRO A 116 2.51 -1.83 21.60
C PRO A 116 2.34 -0.40 21.07
N GLY A 117 1.17 0.21 21.31
CA GLY A 117 0.84 1.54 20.78
C GLY A 117 0.36 1.55 19.32
N ILE A 118 -0.02 0.41 18.76
CA ILE A 118 -0.54 0.34 17.39
C ILE A 118 -1.81 1.19 17.18
N GLY A 119 -2.67 1.35 18.20
CA GLY A 119 -3.84 2.24 18.13
C GLY A 119 -3.45 3.68 17.78
N ARG A 120 -2.41 4.22 18.46
CA ARG A 120 -1.87 5.55 18.15
C ARG A 120 -1.30 5.63 16.73
N ARG A 121 -0.69 4.56 16.22
CA ARG A 121 -0.18 4.50 14.84
C ARG A 121 -1.32 4.50 13.82
N PHE A 122 -2.43 3.82 14.11
CA PHE A 122 -3.62 3.87 13.28
C PHE A 122 -4.28 5.24 13.30
N MET A 123 -4.37 5.89 14.45
CA MET A 123 -4.86 7.27 14.56
C MET A 123 -4.00 8.23 13.73
N LEU A 124 -2.68 8.19 13.89
CA LEU A 124 -1.73 9.00 13.11
C LEU A 124 -1.87 8.72 11.61
N ARG A 125 -2.07 7.46 11.22
CA ARG A 125 -2.35 7.09 9.83
C ARG A 125 -3.65 7.74 9.35
N CYS A 126 -4.75 7.65 10.08
CA CYS A 126 -6.02 8.25 9.69
C CYS A 126 -5.88 9.77 9.52
N GLN A 127 -5.27 10.45 10.49
CA GLN A 127 -5.00 11.89 10.42
C GLN A 127 -4.15 12.26 9.20
N THR A 128 -3.04 11.54 8.97
CA THR A 128 -2.16 11.76 7.82
C THR A 128 -2.90 11.54 6.50
N MET A 129 -3.71 10.47 6.41
CA MET A 129 -4.47 10.16 5.22
C MET A 129 -5.55 11.20 4.93
N ARG A 130 -6.25 11.71 5.95
CA ARG A 130 -7.25 12.77 5.79
C ARG A 130 -6.60 14.09 5.36
N GLN A 131 -5.45 14.44 5.90
CA GLN A 131 -4.67 15.59 5.43
C GLN A 131 -4.25 15.41 3.98
N LEU A 132 -3.79 14.20 3.64
CA LEU A 132 -3.44 13.87 2.27
C LEU A 132 -4.66 13.95 1.33
N ASP A 133 -5.84 13.51 1.76
CA ASP A 133 -7.07 13.57 0.98
C ASP A 133 -7.50 15.01 0.68
N LYS A 134 -7.30 15.96 1.61
CA LYS A 134 -7.53 17.40 1.36
C LYS A 134 -6.66 17.94 0.23
N VAL A 135 -5.36 17.67 0.28
CA VAL A 135 -4.41 18.08 -0.77
C VAL A 135 -4.70 17.34 -2.08
N LEU A 136 -5.10 16.08 -2.00
CA LEU A 136 -5.39 15.23 -3.16
C LEU A 136 -6.64 15.72 -3.90
N ALA A 137 -7.66 16.19 -3.19
CA ALA A 137 -8.89 16.70 -3.79
C ALA A 137 -8.63 17.89 -4.73
N GLU A 138 -7.66 18.74 -4.40
CA GLU A 138 -7.28 19.90 -5.23
C GLU A 138 -6.36 19.53 -6.40
N SER A 139 -5.53 18.49 -6.22
CA SER A 139 -4.46 18.13 -7.15
C SER A 139 -4.70 16.85 -7.95
N ILE A 140 -5.89 16.24 -7.85
CA ILE A 140 -6.17 14.91 -8.41
C ILE A 140 -5.93 14.84 -9.92
N ASN A 141 -6.18 15.93 -10.65
CA ASN A 141 -6.04 16.00 -12.11
C ASN A 141 -4.59 16.14 -12.57
N SER A 142 -3.70 16.66 -11.72
CA SER A 142 -2.28 16.87 -12.07
C SER A 142 -1.39 15.67 -11.72
N LEU A 143 -1.92 14.63 -11.06
CA LEU A 143 -1.13 13.47 -10.65
C LEU A 143 -0.64 12.66 -11.83
N THR A 144 0.59 12.17 -11.77
CA THR A 144 1.12 11.19 -12.73
C THR A 144 0.55 9.79 -12.47
N ARG A 145 0.56 8.91 -13.48
CA ARG A 145 0.15 7.49 -13.34
C ARG A 145 0.81 6.79 -12.15
N ARG A 146 2.09 7.07 -11.93
CA ARG A 146 2.85 6.51 -10.80
C ARG A 146 2.33 7.00 -9.44
N GLN A 147 1.97 8.27 -9.33
CA GLN A 147 1.36 8.81 -8.13
C GLN A 147 -0.03 8.22 -7.91
N LEU A 148 -0.86 8.12 -8.96
CA LEU A 148 -2.20 7.50 -8.86
C LEU A 148 -2.13 6.09 -8.29
N ILE A 149 -1.27 5.23 -8.86
CA ILE A 149 -1.06 3.85 -8.39
C ILE A 149 -0.62 3.83 -6.93
N PHE A 150 0.30 4.72 -6.54
CA PHE A 150 0.73 4.81 -5.15
C PHE A 150 -0.40 5.22 -4.21
N HIS A 151 -1.20 6.22 -4.58
CA HIS A 151 -2.34 6.69 -3.78
C HIS A 151 -3.39 5.59 -3.57
N LEU A 152 -3.66 4.81 -4.61
CA LEU A 152 -4.54 3.63 -4.55
C LEU A 152 -3.96 2.54 -3.65
N PHE A 153 -2.67 2.23 -3.80
CA PHE A 153 -1.98 1.21 -3.01
C PHE A 153 -1.97 1.52 -1.51
N VAL A 154 -1.64 2.77 -1.13
CA VAL A 154 -1.62 3.19 0.28
C VAL A 154 -3.02 3.10 0.89
N ARG A 155 -4.08 3.32 0.09
CA ARG A 155 -5.49 3.18 0.50
C ARG A 155 -6.03 1.75 0.40
N ARG A 156 -5.23 0.80 -0.11
CA ARG A 156 -5.64 -0.59 -0.38
C ARG A 156 -6.83 -0.71 -1.36
N ILE A 157 -6.93 0.21 -2.31
CA ILE A 157 -7.98 0.19 -3.34
C ILE A 157 -7.57 -0.72 -4.49
N LEU A 158 -8.42 -1.67 -4.86
CA LEU A 158 -8.19 -2.58 -5.98
C LEU A 158 -8.57 -1.93 -7.31
N ILE A 159 -7.71 -2.08 -8.30
CA ILE A 159 -7.91 -1.60 -9.67
C ILE A 159 -7.45 -2.69 -10.65
N THR A 160 -8.08 -2.75 -11.83
CA THR A 160 -7.73 -3.69 -12.91
C THR A 160 -6.42 -3.30 -13.59
N GLU A 161 -5.74 -4.25 -14.23
CA GLU A 161 -4.41 -3.98 -14.82
C GLU A 161 -4.44 -3.02 -16.01
N ASP A 162 -5.57 -3.00 -16.71
CA ASP A 162 -5.88 -2.21 -17.89
C ASP A 162 -6.51 -0.85 -17.56
N ALA A 163 -6.68 -0.53 -16.27
CA ALA A 163 -7.32 0.71 -15.86
C ALA A 163 -6.62 1.95 -16.43
N SER A 164 -7.46 2.85 -16.95
CA SER A 164 -7.01 4.12 -17.50
C SER A 164 -6.65 5.10 -16.39
N ASP A 165 -5.84 6.11 -16.70
CA ASP A 165 -5.52 7.17 -15.75
C ASP A 165 -6.79 7.93 -15.32
N ALA A 166 -7.76 8.09 -16.21
CA ALA A 166 -9.05 8.72 -15.91
C ALA A 166 -9.84 7.90 -14.88
N GLU A 167 -9.93 6.58 -15.06
CA GLU A 167 -10.61 5.69 -14.12
C GLU A 167 -9.95 5.69 -12.74
N MET A 168 -8.61 5.73 -12.68
CA MET A 168 -7.88 5.83 -11.41
C MET A 168 -8.17 7.13 -10.68
N ARG A 169 -8.28 8.26 -11.39
CA ARG A 169 -8.63 9.56 -10.82
C ARG A 169 -10.06 9.58 -10.31
N GLU A 170 -11.00 9.08 -11.09
CA GLU A 170 -12.41 8.97 -10.71
C GLU A 170 -12.56 8.09 -9.47
N THR A 171 -11.91 6.92 -9.46
CA THR A 171 -11.90 6.01 -8.29
C THR A 171 -11.35 6.70 -7.04
N LEU A 172 -10.29 7.50 -7.16
CA LEU A 172 -9.74 8.26 -6.04
C LEU A 172 -10.68 9.38 -5.58
N ALA A 173 -11.36 10.07 -6.51
CA ALA A 173 -12.34 11.09 -6.17
C ALA A 173 -13.54 10.49 -5.41
N ASP A 174 -14.01 9.33 -5.86
CA ASP A 174 -15.09 8.60 -5.21
C ASP A 174 -14.68 8.08 -3.83
N TRP A 175 -13.44 7.59 -3.70
CA TRP A 175 -12.87 7.24 -2.41
C TRP A 175 -12.91 8.41 -1.43
N ILE A 176 -12.44 9.59 -1.83
CA ILE A 176 -12.43 10.78 -0.97
C ILE A 176 -13.85 11.15 -0.53
N LYS A 177 -14.82 11.12 -1.45
CA LYS A 177 -16.23 11.39 -1.13
C LYS A 177 -16.78 10.36 -0.14
N PHE A 178 -16.44 9.08 -0.34
CA PHE A 178 -16.86 7.96 0.52
C PHE A 178 -16.29 8.09 1.94
N THR A 179 -15.01 8.43 2.08
CA THR A 179 -14.33 8.47 3.39
C THR A 179 -14.55 9.75 4.18
N ASN A 180 -15.00 10.84 3.55
CA ASN A 180 -15.13 12.15 4.20
C ASN A 180 -16.06 12.13 5.43
N ARG A 181 -17.06 11.25 5.44
CA ARG A 181 -18.07 11.17 6.51
C ARG A 181 -17.79 10.11 7.57
N LEU A 182 -16.73 9.32 7.38
CA LEU A 182 -16.40 8.20 8.27
C LEU A 182 -15.61 8.67 9.48
N ASP A 183 -15.85 8.05 10.63
CA ASP A 183 -14.96 8.11 11.79
C ASP A 183 -13.67 7.32 11.53
N ASP A 184 -12.68 7.43 12.41
CA ASP A 184 -11.36 6.82 12.17
C ASP A 184 -11.39 5.29 12.20
N ALA A 185 -12.25 4.67 13.02
CA ALA A 185 -12.34 3.22 13.06
C ALA A 185 -13.02 2.66 11.80
N ALA A 186 -14.12 3.29 11.35
CA ALA A 186 -14.72 2.94 10.06
C ALA A 186 -13.78 3.24 8.89
N TYR A 187 -13.01 4.34 8.93
CA TYR A 187 -12.02 4.67 7.90
C TYR A 187 -10.99 3.53 7.70
N LEU A 188 -10.58 2.85 8.77
CA LEU A 188 -9.66 1.71 8.68
C LEU A 188 -10.28 0.47 8.04
N CYS A 189 -11.61 0.37 8.04
CA CYS A 189 -12.32 -0.72 7.40
C CYS A 189 -12.81 -0.35 5.99
N ALA A 190 -12.81 0.94 5.64
CA ALA A 190 -13.24 1.49 4.36
C ALA A 190 -12.74 0.76 3.11
N PRO A 191 -11.47 0.31 3.01
CA PRO A 191 -10.98 -0.34 1.80
C PRO A 191 -11.74 -1.63 1.47
N ILE A 192 -12.21 -2.34 2.49
CA ILE A 192 -12.89 -3.63 2.36
C ILE A 192 -14.26 -3.42 1.69
N PHE A 193 -15.04 -2.48 2.22
CA PHE A 193 -16.38 -2.16 1.72
C PHE A 193 -16.33 -1.50 0.33
N PHE A 194 -15.38 -0.58 0.14
CA PHE A 194 -15.22 0.11 -1.13
C PHE A 194 -14.85 -0.86 -2.26
N ASN A 195 -13.92 -1.79 -2.01
CA ASN A 195 -13.54 -2.79 -2.99
C ASN A 195 -14.66 -3.80 -3.28
N LYS A 196 -15.45 -4.18 -2.26
CA LYS A 196 -16.63 -5.04 -2.47
C LYS A 196 -17.66 -4.39 -3.41
N LYS A 197 -17.96 -3.11 -3.20
CA LYS A 197 -18.87 -2.36 -4.07
C LYS A 197 -18.39 -2.32 -5.52
N LYS A 198 -17.07 -2.30 -5.76
CA LYS A 198 -16.49 -2.29 -7.12
C LYS A 198 -16.47 -3.68 -7.78
N LEU A 199 -16.61 -4.76 -6.99
CA LEU A 199 -16.61 -6.14 -7.47
C LEU A 199 -18.01 -6.73 -7.68
N THR A 200 -19.06 -6.02 -7.23
CA THR A 200 -20.47 -6.42 -7.35
C THR A 200 -21.11 -5.66 -8.50
#